data_AF-A0A2G2PGQ2-F1
#
_entry.id   AF-A0A2G2PGQ2-F1
#
_cell.length_a   1.000
_cell.length_b   1.000
_cell.length_c   1.000
_cell.angle_alpha   90.00
_cell.angle_beta   90.00
_cell.angle_gamma   90.00
#
_symmetry.space_group_name_H-M   'P 1'
#
loop_
_entity.id
_entity.type
_entity.pdbx_description
1 polymer ?
#
loop_
_entity_poly.entity_id
_entity_poly.type
_entity_poly.pdbx_seq_one_letter_code
_entity_poly.pdbx_strand_id
1 'polypeptide(L)'
;MPKLLSFLLLLVFINVNLSALDDVDLEFEVGVMNASFSGDISNTINTLSFDSDLGIKDSTASFFGVKARFRNKWFPVININYMNFSESKNSVLSGQKIGDTFFSELVESNIKYTVLNSMLYYEFKAKGKRKRMFGKVRYTGDLEIDLGVNFKNIDFFYDVSGTVTKDTEYIKIQSSLLLPYVAMRYYIYNLSLFTNISTLSFSDIKSTSYSFGADYQMIMNFYLGLTYFYEDFEKKILNDTIRFQSSGLMFSVKYNF
;
A
#
# COMPACT_ATOMS: atom_id res chain seq x y z
N MET A 1 -3.11 21.82 -3.54
CA MET A 1 -1.90 22.62 -3.83
C MET A 1 -0.97 22.88 -2.64
N PRO A 2 -1.42 23.27 -1.42
CA PRO A 2 -0.48 23.58 -0.32
C PRO A 2 0.32 22.37 0.18
N LYS A 3 -0.23 21.15 0.07
CA LYS A 3 0.43 19.90 0.50
C LYS A 3 1.70 19.55 -0.30
N LEU A 4 1.78 19.94 -1.58
CA LEU A 4 2.93 19.67 -2.45
C LEU A 4 4.13 20.59 -2.10
N LEU A 5 3.85 21.84 -1.72
CA LEU A 5 4.87 22.81 -1.32
C LEU A 5 5.47 22.44 0.05
N SER A 6 4.63 22.03 1.00
CA SER A 6 5.08 21.50 2.30
C SER A 6 5.95 20.24 2.13
N PHE A 7 5.64 19.39 1.14
CA PHE A 7 6.42 18.21 0.81
C PHE A 7 7.77 18.53 0.17
N LEU A 8 7.81 19.46 -0.78
CA LEU A 8 9.06 19.99 -1.35
C LEU A 8 9.96 20.63 -0.29
N LEU A 9 9.37 21.37 0.66
CA LEU A 9 10.11 21.93 1.80
C LEU A 9 10.67 20.86 2.74
N LEU A 10 9.92 19.77 2.98
CA LEU A 10 10.40 18.62 3.75
C LEU A 10 11.58 17.92 3.04
N LEU A 11 11.49 17.71 1.72
CA LEU A 11 12.57 17.13 0.91
C LEU A 11 13.84 17.99 0.97
N VAL A 12 13.72 19.32 0.90
CA VAL A 12 14.85 20.26 1.02
C VAL A 12 15.45 20.22 2.43
N PHE A 13 14.62 20.16 3.49
CA PHE A 13 15.11 20.08 4.87
C PHE A 13 15.82 18.77 5.20
N ILE A 14 15.34 17.67 4.63
CA ILE A 14 15.96 16.35 4.75
C ILE A 14 17.30 16.36 4.01
N ASN A 15 17.37 16.91 2.79
CA ASN A 15 18.60 16.99 2.00
C ASN A 15 19.70 17.83 2.68
N VAL A 16 19.33 18.91 3.39
CA VAL A 16 20.28 19.76 4.13
C VAL A 16 20.84 19.08 5.40
N ASN A 17 20.09 18.18 6.03
CA ASN A 17 20.55 17.44 7.22
C ASN A 17 21.15 16.06 6.91
N LEU A 18 21.07 15.60 5.65
CA LEU A 18 21.57 14.30 5.20
C LEU A 18 23.06 14.27 4.88
N SER A 19 23.73 15.43 4.80
CA SER A 19 25.20 15.50 4.68
C SER A 19 25.96 14.90 5.88
N ALA A 20 25.24 14.42 6.91
CA ALA A 20 25.78 13.66 8.03
C ALA A 20 25.64 12.12 7.88
N LEU A 21 25.08 11.62 6.77
CA LEU A 21 24.82 10.19 6.51
C LEU A 21 25.50 9.71 5.22
N ASP A 22 26.82 9.91 5.10
CA ASP A 22 27.62 9.52 3.92
C ASP A 22 27.49 8.03 3.52
N ASP A 23 26.97 7.18 4.41
CA ASP A 23 26.79 5.74 4.23
C ASP A 23 25.35 5.29 3.98
N VAL A 24 24.43 6.22 3.69
CA VAL A 24 23.01 5.89 3.44
C VAL A 24 22.58 6.42 2.07
N ASP A 25 22.18 5.51 1.18
CA ASP A 25 21.48 5.85 -0.04
C ASP A 25 19.97 5.94 0.29
N LEU A 26 19.37 7.11 0.06
CA LEU A 26 17.94 7.32 0.31
C LEU A 26 17.16 7.38 -0.99
N GLU A 27 15.95 6.85 -0.97
CA GLU A 27 15.01 6.90 -2.08
C GLU A 27 13.66 7.39 -1.56
N PHE A 28 13.08 8.35 -2.27
CA PHE A 28 11.74 8.86 -2.02
C PHE A 28 10.84 8.50 -3.18
N GLU A 29 9.63 8.05 -2.88
CA GLU A 29 8.60 7.69 -3.85
C GLU A 29 7.29 8.41 -3.53
N VAL A 30 6.67 9.00 -4.55
CA VAL A 30 5.32 9.54 -4.46
C VAL A 30 4.51 9.02 -5.63
N GLY A 31 3.24 8.68 -5.37
CA GLY A 31 2.40 8.11 -6.40
C GLY A 31 0.92 8.31 -6.16
N VAL A 32 0.16 8.01 -7.21
CA VAL A 32 -1.30 7.94 -7.18
C VAL A 32 -1.69 6.58 -7.70
N MET A 33 -2.61 5.93 -7.00
CA MET A 33 -3.16 4.65 -7.38
C MET A 33 -4.61 4.84 -7.81
N ASN A 34 -4.94 4.33 -8.98
CA ASN A 34 -6.34 4.06 -9.33
C ASN A 34 -6.71 2.75 -8.62
N ALA A 35 -7.47 2.88 -7.55
CA ALA A 35 -7.79 1.84 -6.60
C ALA A 35 -9.20 1.33 -6.83
N SER A 36 -9.35 0.01 -6.89
CA SER A 36 -10.61 -0.66 -6.67
C SER A 36 -10.64 -1.19 -5.25
N PHE A 37 -11.73 -0.92 -4.56
CA PHE A 37 -11.97 -1.38 -3.21
C PHE A 37 -13.18 -2.28 -3.21
N SER A 38 -13.06 -3.44 -2.57
CA SER A 38 -14.15 -4.37 -2.39
C SER A 38 -14.11 -5.06 -1.04
N GLY A 39 -15.17 -5.76 -0.68
CA GLY A 39 -15.23 -6.46 0.59
C GLY A 39 -16.64 -6.69 1.10
N ASP A 40 -16.69 -7.36 2.24
CA ASP A 40 -17.92 -7.83 2.85
C ASP A 40 -17.84 -7.71 4.38
N ILE A 41 -18.97 -7.38 4.98
CA ILE A 41 -19.22 -7.60 6.41
C ILE A 41 -20.23 -8.74 6.48
N SER A 42 -19.82 -9.86 7.06
CA SER A 42 -20.67 -11.05 7.19
C SER A 42 -20.85 -11.44 8.64
N ASN A 43 -22.06 -11.84 9.00
CA ASN A 43 -22.39 -12.45 10.29
C ASN A 43 -23.24 -13.71 10.06
N THR A 44 -23.81 -14.28 11.12
CA THR A 44 -24.64 -15.50 11.01
C THR A 44 -25.99 -15.30 10.29
N ILE A 45 -26.43 -14.06 10.10
CA ILE A 45 -27.78 -13.69 9.63
C ILE A 45 -27.73 -13.06 8.24
N ASN A 46 -26.75 -12.19 7.97
CA ASN A 46 -26.63 -11.45 6.71
C ASN A 46 -25.17 -11.23 6.29
N THR A 47 -25.00 -10.97 5.00
CA THR A 47 -23.76 -10.45 4.40
C THR A 47 -24.09 -9.13 3.73
N LEU A 48 -23.34 -8.08 4.07
CA LEU A 48 -23.36 -6.78 3.41
C LEU A 48 -22.09 -6.67 2.56
N SER A 49 -22.25 -6.46 1.26
CA SER A 49 -21.11 -6.22 0.36
C SER A 49 -20.91 -4.74 0.08
N PHE A 50 -19.65 -4.31 0.11
CA PHE A 50 -19.27 -2.93 -0.19
C PHE A 50 -19.55 -2.56 -1.66
N ASP A 51 -19.44 -3.53 -2.58
CA ASP A 51 -19.55 -3.26 -4.02
C ASP A 51 -20.99 -3.31 -4.51
N SER A 52 -21.74 -4.34 -4.09
CA SER A 52 -23.10 -4.55 -4.58
C SER A 52 -24.11 -3.69 -3.84
N ASP A 53 -23.96 -3.55 -2.53
CA ASP A 53 -24.99 -2.96 -1.68
C ASP A 53 -24.70 -1.48 -1.43
N LEU A 54 -23.42 -1.14 -1.24
CA LEU A 54 -22.99 0.24 -0.97
C LEU A 54 -22.47 0.98 -2.19
N GLY A 55 -22.23 0.28 -3.31
CA GLY A 55 -21.82 0.88 -4.57
C GLY A 55 -20.41 1.48 -4.57
N ILE A 56 -19.53 1.04 -3.66
CA ILE A 56 -18.13 1.44 -3.59
C ILE A 56 -17.36 0.56 -4.57
N LYS A 57 -16.67 1.14 -5.57
CA LYS A 57 -16.02 0.33 -6.63
C LYS A 57 -14.71 0.90 -7.12
N ASP A 58 -14.69 2.20 -7.45
CA ASP A 58 -13.57 2.86 -8.08
C ASP A 58 -13.25 4.17 -7.36
N SER A 59 -12.02 4.30 -6.89
CA SER A 59 -11.55 5.50 -6.21
C SER A 59 -10.05 5.72 -6.42
N THR A 60 -9.58 6.89 -6.02
CA THR A 60 -8.15 7.24 -6.08
C THR A 60 -7.54 7.14 -4.69
N ALA A 61 -6.47 6.36 -4.56
CA ALA A 61 -5.66 6.31 -3.37
C ALA A 61 -4.35 7.08 -3.57
N SER A 62 -3.89 7.77 -2.52
CA SER A 62 -2.60 8.45 -2.50
C SER A 62 -1.53 7.54 -1.92
N PHE A 63 -0.33 7.56 -2.50
CA PHE A 63 0.81 6.77 -2.05
C PHE A 63 2.03 7.64 -1.75
N PHE A 64 2.74 7.28 -0.69
CA PHE A 64 4.02 7.84 -0.31
C PHE A 64 4.96 6.74 0.19
N GLY A 65 6.22 6.79 -0.21
CA GLY A 65 7.25 5.82 0.18
C GLY A 65 8.58 6.49 0.48
N VAL A 66 9.30 5.95 1.47
CA VAL A 66 10.69 6.31 1.79
C VAL A 66 11.47 5.03 2.01
N LYS A 67 12.54 4.85 1.25
CA LYS A 67 13.49 3.75 1.39
C LYS A 67 14.85 4.27 1.81
N ALA A 68 15.43 3.64 2.82
CA ALA A 68 16.79 3.87 3.27
C ALA A 68 17.61 2.60 3.10
N ARG A 69 18.66 2.68 2.28
CA ARG A 69 19.63 1.62 2.03
C ARG A 69 20.97 2.02 2.62
N PHE A 70 21.43 1.26 3.61
CA PHE A 70 22.74 1.45 4.20
C PHE A 70 23.80 0.76 3.36
N ARG A 71 24.95 1.41 3.12
CA ARG A 71 26.08 0.82 2.39
C ARG A 71 26.70 -0.36 3.15
N ASN A 72 26.59 -0.34 4.47
CA ASN A 72 27.00 -1.44 5.33
C ASN A 72 26.02 -2.63 5.19
N LYS A 73 26.52 -3.75 4.66
CA LYS A 73 25.76 -4.97 4.39
C LYS A 73 25.14 -5.64 5.63
N TRP A 74 25.61 -5.30 6.83
CA TRP A 74 25.07 -5.83 8.09
C TRP A 74 23.81 -5.12 8.55
N PHE A 75 23.48 -3.96 7.96
CA PHE A 75 22.23 -3.26 8.25
C PHE A 75 21.16 -3.63 7.24
N PRO A 76 19.94 -3.95 7.69
CA PRO A 76 18.83 -4.19 6.77
C PRO A 76 18.45 -2.90 6.07
N VAL A 77 17.92 -3.05 4.87
CA VAL A 77 17.21 -1.98 4.19
C VAL A 77 15.91 -1.71 4.95
N ILE A 78 15.62 -0.42 5.14
CA ILE A 78 14.39 0.04 5.75
C ILE A 78 13.54 0.66 4.64
N ASN A 79 12.33 0.16 4.45
CA ASN A 79 11.39 0.74 3.49
C ASN A 79 10.05 1.01 4.16
N ILE A 80 9.62 2.26 4.16
CA ILE A 80 8.39 2.72 4.78
C ILE A 80 7.45 3.20 3.69
N ASN A 81 6.30 2.54 3.56
CA ASN A 81 5.27 2.89 2.59
C ASN A 81 3.98 3.25 3.31
N TYR A 82 3.35 4.34 2.88
CA TYR A 82 2.08 4.83 3.36
C TYR A 82 1.09 4.94 2.21
N MET A 83 -0.09 4.36 2.40
CA MET A 83 -1.20 4.44 1.46
C MET A 83 -2.44 4.92 2.18
N ASN A 84 -3.17 5.83 1.54
CA ASN A 84 -4.42 6.36 2.06
C ASN A 84 -5.49 6.38 0.97
N PHE A 85 -6.63 5.80 1.29
CA PHE A 85 -7.84 5.71 0.49
C PHE A 85 -9.00 6.30 1.28
N SER A 86 -9.84 7.07 0.61
CA SER A 86 -11.10 7.54 1.18
C SER A 86 -12.15 7.73 0.09
N GLU A 87 -13.37 7.26 0.33
CA GLU A 87 -14.49 7.39 -0.60
C GLU A 87 -15.80 7.52 0.17
N SER A 88 -16.73 8.34 -0.33
CA SER A 88 -18.11 8.43 0.16
C SER A 88 -19.09 8.17 -0.99
N LYS A 89 -20.16 7.42 -0.70
CA LYS A 89 -21.22 7.04 -1.64
C LYS A 89 -22.58 7.07 -0.95
N ASN A 90 -23.60 7.38 -1.74
CA ASN A 90 -24.99 7.26 -1.32
C ASN A 90 -25.60 6.02 -1.96
N SER A 91 -26.26 5.18 -1.15
CA SER A 91 -26.85 3.92 -1.57
C SER A 91 -28.13 3.62 -0.79
N VAL A 92 -29.02 2.79 -1.35
CA VAL A 92 -30.29 2.42 -0.70
C VAL A 92 -30.16 1.02 -0.15
N LEU A 93 -30.26 0.88 1.17
CA LEU A 93 -30.23 -0.44 1.83
C LEU A 93 -31.65 -0.93 2.08
N SER A 94 -31.88 -2.22 1.81
CA SER A 94 -33.19 -2.86 1.97
C SER A 94 -33.14 -3.94 3.05
N GLY A 95 -33.17 -3.53 4.32
CA GLY A 95 -33.26 -4.45 5.46
C GLY A 95 -31.93 -5.11 5.85
N GLN A 96 -30.83 -4.41 5.63
CA GLN A 96 -29.50 -4.91 5.98
C GLN A 96 -29.10 -4.43 7.37
N LYS A 97 -28.56 -5.35 8.19
CA LYS A 97 -28.00 -5.04 9.50
C LYS A 97 -26.53 -4.69 9.36
N ILE A 98 -26.11 -3.60 9.99
CA ILE A 98 -24.70 -3.19 10.12
C ILE A 98 -24.47 -2.97 11.61
N GLY A 99 -23.52 -3.69 12.20
CA GLY A 99 -23.37 -3.73 13.65
C GLY A 99 -24.69 -4.13 14.32
N ASP A 100 -25.27 -3.23 15.11
CA ASP A 100 -26.56 -3.44 15.78
C ASP A 100 -27.74 -2.70 15.15
N THR A 101 -27.51 -1.94 14.09
CA THR A 101 -28.52 -1.08 13.45
C THR A 101 -29.04 -1.70 12.16
N PHE A 102 -30.35 -1.66 11.94
CA PHE A 102 -31.01 -2.09 10.70
C PHE A 102 -31.30 -0.87 9.82
N PHE A 103 -30.84 -0.91 8.56
CA PHE A 103 -31.10 0.13 7.58
C PHE A 103 -32.09 -0.35 6.52
N SER A 104 -33.12 0.45 6.28
CA SER A 104 -34.16 0.20 5.25
C SER A 104 -34.45 1.43 4.40
N GLU A 105 -33.45 2.31 4.28
CA GLU A 105 -33.57 3.62 3.67
C GLU A 105 -32.31 4.00 2.87
N LEU A 106 -32.32 5.21 2.30
CA LEU A 106 -31.14 5.82 1.70
C LEU A 106 -30.12 6.13 2.81
N VAL A 107 -28.91 5.63 2.61
CA VAL A 107 -27.77 5.85 3.50
C VAL A 107 -26.64 6.55 2.76
N GLU A 108 -25.91 7.39 3.48
CA GLU A 108 -24.57 7.83 3.09
C GLU A 108 -23.56 6.91 3.77
N SER A 109 -22.68 6.29 2.98
CA SER A 109 -21.61 5.42 3.44
C SER A 109 -20.26 6.04 3.11
N ASN A 110 -19.30 5.89 4.01
CA ASN A 110 -17.95 6.42 3.85
C ASN A 110 -16.94 5.40 4.34
N ILE A 111 -15.93 5.16 3.50
CA ILE A 111 -14.81 4.28 3.81
C ILE A 111 -13.54 5.13 3.86
N LYS A 112 -12.76 4.90 4.91
CA LYS A 112 -11.39 5.38 5.04
C LYS A 112 -10.49 4.21 5.33
N TYR A 113 -9.48 4.04 4.50
CA TYR A 113 -8.53 2.97 4.60
C TYR A 113 -7.11 3.51 4.55
N THR A 114 -6.35 3.27 5.61
CA THR A 114 -4.97 3.72 5.73
C THR A 114 -4.07 2.53 6.05
N VAL A 115 -2.96 2.43 5.33
CA VAL A 115 -1.95 1.39 5.56
C VAL A 115 -0.58 2.03 5.69
N LEU A 116 0.13 1.65 6.74
CA LEU A 116 1.54 1.93 6.91
C LEU A 116 2.30 0.62 6.96
N ASN A 117 3.16 0.39 5.97
CA ASN A 117 4.06 -0.76 5.90
C ASN A 117 5.48 -0.31 6.23
N SER A 118 6.08 -0.91 7.26
CA SER A 118 7.49 -0.74 7.59
C SER A 118 8.22 -2.06 7.34
N MET A 119 8.92 -2.15 6.21
CA MET A 119 9.65 -3.33 5.79
C MET A 119 11.11 -3.25 6.21
N LEU A 120 11.61 -4.33 6.80
CA LEU A 120 13.02 -4.53 7.14
C LEU A 120 13.51 -5.79 6.42
N TYR A 121 14.44 -5.65 5.48
CA TYR A 121 14.90 -6.79 4.68
C TYR A 121 16.37 -6.69 4.29
N TYR A 122 16.96 -7.83 3.95
CA TYR A 122 18.29 -7.93 3.37
C TYR A 122 18.20 -8.19 1.87
N GLU A 123 19.04 -7.50 1.10
CA GLU A 123 19.12 -7.63 -0.36
C GLU A 123 20.23 -8.63 -0.75
N PHE A 124 19.86 -9.72 -1.42
CA PHE A 124 20.79 -10.71 -1.97
C PHE A 124 20.88 -10.54 -3.48
N LYS A 125 22.06 -10.14 -3.98
CA LYS A 125 22.25 -9.81 -5.42
C LYS A 125 23.12 -10.85 -6.13
N ALA A 126 22.58 -11.43 -7.19
CA ALA A 126 23.32 -12.23 -8.15
C ALA A 126 23.57 -11.39 -9.42
N LYS A 127 24.83 -11.23 -9.81
CA LYS A 127 25.20 -10.40 -10.95
C LYS A 127 24.99 -11.14 -12.28
N GLY A 128 24.32 -10.48 -13.21
CA GLY A 128 24.15 -10.88 -14.60
C GLY A 128 25.32 -10.50 -15.49
N LYS A 129 25.10 -10.53 -16.80
CA LYS A 129 26.15 -10.26 -17.80
C LYS A 129 26.40 -8.76 -17.94
N ARG A 130 27.68 -8.38 -18.00
CA ARG A 130 28.17 -7.02 -18.19
C ARG A 130 27.91 -6.55 -19.63
N LYS A 131 27.28 -5.38 -19.81
CA LYS A 131 27.16 -4.73 -21.13
C LYS A 131 27.45 -3.23 -21.04
N ARG A 132 28.26 -2.71 -21.96
CA ARG A 132 28.61 -1.28 -22.02
C ARG A 132 27.66 -0.58 -22.99
N MET A 133 26.98 0.47 -22.53
CA MET A 133 26.11 1.33 -23.37
C MET A 133 26.39 2.79 -23.02
N PHE A 134 26.58 3.65 -24.03
CA PHE A 134 26.89 5.07 -23.87
C PHE A 134 28.02 5.37 -22.86
N GLY A 135 29.11 4.59 -22.90
CA GLY A 135 30.27 4.77 -22.03
C GLY A 135 30.10 4.27 -20.58
N LYS A 136 28.88 3.97 -20.11
CA LYS A 136 28.62 3.45 -18.76
C LYS A 136 28.49 1.92 -18.75
N VAL A 137 29.03 1.30 -17.70
CA VAL A 137 28.90 -0.15 -17.46
C VAL A 137 27.53 -0.40 -16.85
N ARG A 138 26.70 -1.22 -17.50
CA ARG A 138 25.42 -1.67 -16.96
C ARG A 138 25.43 -3.19 -16.86
N TYR A 139 24.75 -3.71 -15.84
CA TYR A 139 24.60 -5.13 -15.64
C TYR A 139 23.18 -5.51 -16.04
N THR A 140 23.03 -6.22 -17.16
CA THR A 140 21.74 -6.74 -17.61
C THR A 140 21.59 -8.17 -17.13
N GLY A 141 20.45 -8.49 -16.52
CA GLY A 141 20.22 -9.80 -15.93
C GLY A 141 20.69 -9.91 -14.48
N ASP A 142 20.90 -8.79 -13.78
CA ASP A 142 21.02 -8.82 -12.33
C ASP A 142 19.70 -9.30 -11.72
N LEU A 143 19.81 -10.18 -10.73
CA LEU A 143 18.72 -10.66 -9.91
C LEU A 143 18.97 -10.22 -8.48
N GLU A 144 17.96 -9.64 -7.86
CA GLU A 144 17.95 -9.25 -6.46
C GLU A 144 16.79 -9.98 -5.79
N ILE A 145 17.08 -10.64 -4.66
CA ILE A 145 16.09 -11.30 -3.82
C ILE A 145 16.15 -10.63 -2.46
N ASP A 146 15.00 -10.16 -1.99
CA ASP A 146 14.88 -9.50 -0.70
C ASP A 146 14.13 -10.42 0.25
N LEU A 147 14.71 -10.65 1.42
CA LEU A 147 14.09 -11.47 2.48
C LEU A 147 14.04 -10.67 3.76
N GLY A 148 12.88 -10.68 4.42
CA GLY A 148 12.71 -9.93 5.65
C GLY A 148 11.32 -10.00 6.22
N VAL A 149 10.93 -8.91 6.87
CA VAL A 149 9.64 -8.77 7.55
C VAL A 149 8.99 -7.44 7.18
N ASN A 150 7.66 -7.43 7.16
CA ASN A 150 6.83 -6.25 6.97
C ASN A 150 5.97 -6.05 8.22
N PHE A 151 6.24 -4.97 8.95
CA PHE A 151 5.37 -4.50 10.02
C PHE A 151 4.26 -3.65 9.39
N LYS A 152 3.09 -4.26 9.21
CA LYS A 152 1.92 -3.62 8.61
C LYS A 152 0.98 -3.10 9.69
N ASN A 153 0.69 -1.80 9.66
CA ASN A 153 -0.36 -1.18 10.44
C ASN A 153 -1.51 -0.80 9.52
N ILE A 154 -2.70 -1.27 9.85
CA ILE A 154 -3.95 -1.03 9.15
C ILE A 154 -4.87 -0.23 10.06
N ASP A 155 -5.40 0.88 9.53
CA ASP A 155 -6.53 1.59 10.09
C ASP A 155 -7.64 1.64 9.03
N PHE A 156 -8.73 0.92 9.31
CA PHE A 156 -9.92 0.89 8.50
C PHE A 156 -11.08 1.47 9.30
N PHE A 157 -11.79 2.39 8.69
CA PHE A 157 -12.96 3.03 9.26
C PHE A 157 -14.06 3.05 8.21
N TYR A 158 -15.24 2.62 8.63
CA TYR A 158 -16.45 2.60 7.83
C TYR A 158 -17.56 3.25 8.64
N ASP A 159 -18.22 4.26 8.08
CA ASP A 159 -19.39 4.91 8.67
C ASP A 159 -20.59 4.89 7.73
N VAL A 160 -21.75 4.65 8.30
CA VAL A 160 -23.05 4.68 7.62
C VAL A 160 -23.96 5.60 8.38
N SER A 161 -24.63 6.49 7.65
CA SER A 161 -25.62 7.39 8.21
C SER A 161 -26.93 7.30 7.42
N GLY A 162 -28.02 7.06 8.14
CA GLY A 162 -29.38 7.13 7.61
C GLY A 162 -29.72 8.58 7.26
N THR A 163 -30.19 8.81 6.05
CA THR A 163 -30.53 10.17 5.60
C THR A 163 -31.87 10.64 6.18
N VAL A 164 -32.73 9.72 6.63
CA VAL A 164 -34.08 10.02 7.11
C VAL A 164 -34.17 9.84 8.63
N THR A 165 -33.76 8.70 9.18
CA THR A 165 -33.81 8.47 10.64
C THR A 165 -32.67 9.14 11.39
N LYS A 166 -31.60 9.55 10.68
CA LYS A 166 -30.32 10.03 11.25
C LYS A 166 -29.62 9.02 12.15
N ASP A 167 -29.96 7.74 12.04
CA ASP A 167 -29.22 6.67 12.72
C ASP A 167 -27.81 6.59 12.12
N THR A 168 -26.80 6.47 12.97
CA THR A 168 -25.41 6.37 12.55
C THR A 168 -24.77 5.15 13.16
N GLU A 169 -24.12 4.35 12.32
CA GLU A 169 -23.32 3.20 12.76
C GLU A 169 -21.93 3.30 12.17
N TYR A 170 -20.92 2.84 12.90
CA TYR A 170 -19.57 2.78 12.37
C TYR A 170 -18.84 1.50 12.78
N ILE A 171 -17.95 1.06 11.91
CA ILE A 171 -17.05 -0.06 12.14
C ILE A 171 -15.64 0.48 12.05
N LYS A 172 -14.85 0.22 13.09
CA LYS A 172 -13.44 0.61 13.15
C LYS A 172 -12.57 -0.61 13.40
N ILE A 173 -11.60 -0.82 12.52
CA ILE A 173 -10.58 -1.85 12.65
C ILE A 173 -9.22 -1.18 12.70
N GLN A 174 -8.54 -1.35 13.82
CA GLN A 174 -7.11 -1.08 13.94
C GLN A 174 -6.39 -2.40 14.19
N SER A 175 -5.38 -2.68 13.37
CA SER A 175 -4.62 -3.92 13.44
C SER A 175 -3.16 -3.68 13.07
N SER A 176 -2.27 -4.29 13.85
CA SER A 176 -0.83 -4.34 13.59
C SER A 176 -0.41 -5.78 13.38
N LEU A 177 0.33 -6.04 12.30
CA LEU A 177 0.70 -7.37 11.86
C LEU A 177 2.17 -7.41 11.50
N LEU A 178 2.83 -8.50 11.87
CA LEU A 178 4.17 -8.81 11.40
C LEU A 178 4.08 -9.89 10.33
N LEU A 179 4.34 -9.53 9.09
CA LEU A 179 4.22 -10.42 7.93
C LEU A 179 5.61 -10.81 7.44
N PRO A 180 5.89 -12.08 7.11
CA PRO A 180 7.04 -12.42 6.28
C PRO A 180 7.04 -11.60 5.00
N TYR A 181 8.22 -11.19 4.54
CA TYR A 181 8.40 -10.42 3.32
C TYR A 181 9.39 -11.12 2.39
N VAL A 182 8.97 -11.32 1.16
CA VAL A 182 9.81 -11.80 0.07
C VAL A 182 9.61 -10.90 -1.13
N ALA A 183 10.70 -10.43 -1.72
CA ALA A 183 10.67 -9.75 -3.00
C ALA A 183 11.73 -10.28 -3.95
N MET A 184 11.48 -10.04 -5.23
CA MET A 184 12.41 -10.32 -6.30
C MET A 184 12.42 -9.15 -7.27
N ARG A 185 13.61 -8.76 -7.72
CA ARG A 185 13.80 -7.73 -8.72
C ARG A 185 14.78 -8.19 -9.79
N TYR A 186 14.42 -7.91 -11.04
CA TYR A 186 15.18 -8.27 -12.23
C TYR A 186 15.50 -7.02 -13.04
N TYR A 187 16.77 -6.84 -13.40
CA TYR A 187 17.24 -5.62 -14.06
C TYR A 187 17.49 -5.82 -15.56
N ILE A 188 16.81 -5.02 -16.38
CA ILE A 188 16.89 -4.98 -17.84
C ILE A 188 17.22 -3.55 -18.30
N TYR A 189 18.51 -3.23 -18.46
CA TYR A 189 18.97 -1.89 -18.85
C TYR A 189 18.54 -0.80 -17.85
N ASN A 190 17.63 0.11 -18.25
CA ASN A 190 17.04 1.14 -17.40
C ASN A 190 15.75 0.68 -16.72
N LEU A 191 15.22 -0.48 -17.12
CA LEU A 191 14.01 -1.04 -16.58
C LEU A 191 14.38 -2.03 -15.48
N SER A 192 13.72 -1.95 -14.33
CA SER A 192 13.74 -3.04 -13.35
C SER A 192 12.32 -3.55 -13.17
N LEU A 193 12.12 -4.85 -13.33
CA LEU A 193 10.87 -5.52 -13.02
C LEU A 193 10.95 -6.04 -11.60
N PHE A 194 9.91 -5.87 -10.81
CA PHE A 194 9.91 -6.35 -9.44
C PHE A 194 8.58 -6.99 -9.07
N THR A 195 8.62 -7.86 -8.08
CA THR A 195 7.46 -8.42 -7.42
C THR A 195 7.76 -8.61 -5.95
N ASN A 196 6.76 -8.46 -5.10
CA ASN A 196 6.86 -8.78 -3.68
C ASN A 196 5.57 -9.41 -3.17
N ILE A 197 5.71 -10.14 -2.07
CA ILE A 197 4.60 -10.73 -1.34
C ILE A 197 4.86 -10.65 0.16
N SER A 198 3.80 -10.34 0.90
CA SER A 198 3.71 -10.49 2.34
C SER A 198 2.40 -11.14 2.69
N THR A 199 2.46 -12.31 3.32
CA THR A 199 1.26 -13.06 3.70
C THR A 199 1.43 -13.69 5.07
N LEU A 200 0.39 -13.58 5.89
CA LEU A 200 0.25 -14.31 7.13
C LEU A 200 -1.24 -14.56 7.40
N SER A 201 -1.54 -15.74 7.93
CA SER A 201 -2.86 -16.09 8.46
C SER A 201 -2.66 -16.60 9.88
N PHE A 202 -3.20 -15.90 10.87
CA PHE A 202 -3.08 -16.28 12.28
C PHE A 202 -4.40 -16.05 13.02
N SER A 203 -5.00 -17.15 13.51
CA SER A 203 -6.29 -17.20 14.21
C SER A 203 -7.38 -16.37 13.52
N ASP A 204 -7.57 -15.14 14.00
CA ASP A 204 -8.69 -14.28 13.69
C ASP A 204 -8.31 -13.19 12.68
N ILE A 205 -7.04 -13.15 12.25
CA ILE A 205 -6.57 -12.16 11.28
C ILE A 205 -5.79 -12.84 10.16
N LYS A 206 -6.11 -12.48 8.94
CA LYS A 206 -5.38 -12.86 7.74
C LYS A 206 -5.09 -11.61 6.93
N SER A 207 -3.85 -11.47 6.48
CA SER A 207 -3.46 -10.41 5.54
C SER A 207 -2.57 -10.99 4.47
N THR A 208 -2.89 -10.68 3.23
CA THR A 208 -2.05 -10.99 2.08
C THR A 208 -1.94 -9.74 1.23
N SER A 209 -0.72 -9.29 0.98
CA SER A 209 -0.44 -8.25 0.02
C SER A 209 0.62 -8.74 -0.95
N TYR A 210 0.41 -8.48 -2.22
CA TYR A 210 1.45 -8.64 -3.23
C TYR A 210 1.44 -7.44 -4.15
N SER A 211 2.58 -7.17 -4.76
CA SER A 211 2.66 -6.20 -5.83
C SER A 211 3.62 -6.68 -6.89
N PHE A 212 3.35 -6.29 -8.13
CA PHE A 212 4.28 -6.46 -9.24
C PHE A 212 4.37 -5.15 -10.00
N GLY A 213 5.54 -4.82 -10.49
CA GLY A 213 5.73 -3.53 -11.14
C GLY A 213 7.00 -3.43 -11.93
N ALA A 214 7.18 -2.25 -12.49
CA ALA A 214 8.34 -1.88 -13.25
C ALA A 214 8.77 -0.45 -12.90
N ASP A 215 10.07 -0.26 -12.67
CA ASP A 215 10.69 1.04 -12.52
C ASP A 215 11.56 1.32 -13.75
N TYR A 216 11.35 2.45 -14.41
CA TYR A 216 12.15 2.92 -15.53
C TYR A 216 13.00 4.12 -15.12
N GLN A 217 14.32 3.97 -15.18
CA GLN A 217 15.27 5.05 -14.96
C GLN A 217 15.28 5.99 -16.16
N MET A 218 14.68 7.18 -16.01
CA MET A 218 14.69 8.19 -17.08
C MET A 218 16.03 8.91 -17.16
N ILE A 219 16.48 9.44 -16.03
CA ILE A 219 17.76 10.14 -15.87
C ILE A 219 18.44 9.64 -14.60
N MET A 220 19.67 10.08 -14.36
CA MET A 220 20.39 9.73 -13.14
C MET A 220 19.51 10.05 -11.92
N ASN A 221 19.36 9.07 -11.03
CA ASN A 221 18.60 9.16 -9.79
C ASN A 221 17.08 9.36 -9.92
N PHE A 222 16.51 9.45 -11.13
CA PHE A 222 15.07 9.67 -11.31
C PHE A 222 14.42 8.51 -12.04
N TYR A 223 13.33 7.99 -11.47
CA TYR A 223 12.63 6.82 -11.94
C TYR A 223 11.13 7.08 -12.08
N LEU A 224 10.52 6.48 -13.10
CA LEU A 224 9.07 6.34 -13.21
C LEU A 224 8.68 4.91 -12.84
N GLY A 225 7.74 4.77 -11.91
CA GLY A 225 7.21 3.50 -11.47
C GLY A 225 5.80 3.25 -12.01
N LEU A 226 5.55 2.01 -12.44
CA LEU A 226 4.21 1.49 -12.66
C LEU A 226 4.08 0.18 -11.87
N THR A 227 3.16 0.14 -10.92
CA THR A 227 3.00 -0.99 -10.00
C THR A 227 1.55 -1.39 -9.90
N TYR A 228 1.25 -2.68 -10.06
CA TYR A 228 -0.02 -3.22 -9.60
C TYR A 228 0.12 -3.64 -8.14
N PHE A 229 -0.81 -3.19 -7.31
CA PHE A 229 -0.91 -3.55 -5.91
C PHE A 229 -2.18 -4.35 -5.69
N TYR A 230 -2.11 -5.34 -4.82
CA TYR A 230 -3.27 -6.07 -4.32
C TYR A 230 -3.09 -6.35 -2.83
N GLU A 231 -4.17 -6.22 -2.10
CA GLU A 231 -4.27 -6.50 -0.68
C GLU A 231 -5.62 -7.15 -0.38
N ASP A 232 -5.57 -8.21 0.42
CA ASP A 232 -6.71 -8.90 1.00
C ASP A 232 -6.49 -8.98 2.49
N PHE A 233 -7.42 -8.45 3.26
CA PHE A 233 -7.39 -8.46 4.71
C PHE A 233 -8.72 -8.99 5.22
N GLU A 234 -8.63 -9.90 6.19
CA GLU A 234 -9.76 -10.48 6.87
C GLU A 234 -9.51 -10.40 8.37
N LYS A 235 -10.53 -9.96 9.10
CA LYS A 235 -10.54 -9.98 10.57
C LYS A 235 -11.86 -10.53 11.08
N LYS A 236 -11.78 -11.49 11.97
CA LYS A 236 -12.90 -12.04 12.73
C LYS A 236 -13.03 -11.30 14.04
N ILE A 237 -14.23 -10.82 14.35
CA ILE A 237 -14.57 -10.12 15.58
C ILE A 237 -15.84 -10.77 16.13
N LEU A 238 -15.70 -11.57 17.19
CA LEU A 238 -16.82 -12.32 17.79
C LEU A 238 -17.54 -13.20 16.74
N ASN A 239 -18.74 -12.81 16.32
CA ASN A 239 -19.56 -13.52 15.33
C ASN A 239 -19.48 -12.92 13.92
N ASP A 240 -18.75 -11.81 13.76
CA ASP A 240 -18.67 -11.08 12.50
C ASP A 240 -17.31 -11.35 11.83
N THR A 241 -17.33 -11.49 10.52
CA THR A 241 -16.13 -11.52 9.68
C THR A 241 -16.16 -10.31 8.76
N ILE A 242 -15.12 -9.48 8.88
CA ILE A 242 -14.94 -8.30 8.06
C ILE A 242 -13.79 -8.58 7.12
N ARG A 243 -14.08 -8.56 5.82
CA ARG A 243 -13.09 -8.72 4.76
C ARG A 243 -13.08 -7.48 3.89
N PHE A 244 -11.90 -7.00 3.56
CA PHE A 244 -11.76 -6.01 2.51
C PHE A 244 -10.57 -6.34 1.62
N GLN A 245 -10.71 -5.95 0.37
CA GLN A 245 -9.73 -6.09 -0.68
C GLN A 245 -9.50 -4.73 -1.31
N SER A 246 -8.23 -4.40 -1.52
CA SER A 246 -7.84 -3.20 -2.24
C SER A 246 -6.88 -3.61 -3.34
N SER A 247 -7.14 -3.19 -4.56
CA SER A 247 -6.25 -3.46 -5.68
C SER A 247 -6.18 -2.27 -6.62
N GLY A 248 -5.14 -2.18 -7.45
CA GLY A 248 -5.04 -1.04 -8.35
C GLY A 248 -3.71 -0.89 -9.05
N LEU A 249 -3.72 -0.04 -10.07
CA LEU A 249 -2.51 0.41 -10.75
C LEU A 249 -2.05 1.73 -10.13
N MET A 250 -0.82 1.71 -9.61
CA MET A 250 -0.10 2.86 -9.07
C MET A 250 0.91 3.37 -10.08
N PHE A 251 0.81 4.66 -10.39
CA PHE A 251 1.85 5.40 -11.07
C PHE A 251 2.65 6.19 -10.02
N SER A 252 3.97 6.11 -10.09
CA SER A 252 4.84 6.77 -9.12
C SER A 252 6.08 7.40 -9.74
N VAL A 253 6.66 8.34 -9.01
CA VAL A 253 7.93 8.99 -9.31
C VAL A 253 8.87 8.72 -8.14
N LYS A 254 10.09 8.28 -8.45
CA LYS A 254 11.13 8.03 -7.44
C LYS A 254 12.36 8.88 -7.66
N TYR A 255 12.97 9.32 -6.56
CA TYR A 255 14.23 10.03 -6.58
C TYR A 255 15.21 9.45 -5.56
N ASN A 256 16.43 9.18 -5.99
CA ASN A 256 17.49 8.60 -5.16
C ASN A 256 18.56 9.67 -4.86
N PHE A 257 18.86 9.89 -3.58
CA PHE A 257 19.87 10.84 -3.13
C PHE A 257 21.25 10.18 -3.07
#